data_AF-A0A0D6EH70-F1
#
_entry.id   AF-A0A0D6EH70-F1
#
_cell.length_a   1.000
_cell.length_b   1.000
_cell.length_c   1.000
_cell.angle_alpha   90.00
_cell.angle_beta   90.00
_cell.angle_gamma   90.00
#
_symmetry.space_group_name_H-M   'P 1'
#
loop_
_entity.id
_entity.type
_entity.pdbx_description
1 polymer ?
#
loop_
_entity_poly.entity_id
_entity_poly.type
_entity_poly.pdbx_seq_one_letter_code
_entity_poly.pdbx_strand_id
1 'polypeptide(L)'
;MSASPKTALLSLPPVRPSPTKTPSFQRTASSSSVSNAASKATKRARSSSIVSVQEVPETYDDTLDQAALTNVNAEWVNYKGAWLIHVVLIMLGIVLLETVPGITQDLTWTIVNLGYLSVSYIIFHYVTGVPFDMTNNSGVYDNLTLWEQIDSGAQYTPAKKWLTSLPIVLFLVSTHYTRYDSHPWLFTLNLVALVLVGLAPKLPVFHRLRFKFFDAGDQGHTPDVSAPPTPSDEKPLANRYIS
;
A
#
# COMPACT_ATOMS: atom_id res chain seq x y z
N MET A 1 -52.14 9.88 36.95
CA MET A 1 -51.74 11.22 36.47
C MET A 1 -50.70 11.02 35.39
N SER A 2 -51.09 11.32 34.16
CA SER A 2 -50.32 11.15 32.92
C SER A 2 -49.38 12.34 32.74
N ALA A 3 -48.11 12.09 32.42
CA ALA A 3 -47.19 13.13 31.97
C ALA A 3 -46.44 12.63 30.72
N SER A 4 -46.73 13.31 29.61
CA SER A 4 -46.19 13.11 28.26
C SER A 4 -44.72 13.56 28.14
N PRO A 5 -43.98 13.07 27.13
CA PRO A 5 -42.56 13.37 26.93
C PRO A 5 -42.35 14.74 26.26
N LYS A 6 -41.29 15.47 26.66
CA LYS A 6 -40.86 16.70 26.00
C LYS A 6 -40.00 16.39 24.77
N THR A 7 -40.55 16.71 23.61
CA THR A 7 -39.90 16.77 22.29
C THR A 7 -38.80 17.84 22.30
N ALA A 8 -37.55 17.46 22.03
CA ALA A 8 -36.45 18.39 21.77
C ALA A 8 -36.40 18.71 20.28
N LEU A 9 -36.66 19.98 19.93
CA LEU A 9 -36.55 20.51 18.57
C LEU A 9 -35.08 20.84 18.26
N LEU A 10 -34.53 20.19 17.23
CA LEU A 10 -33.24 20.46 16.61
C LEU A 10 -33.25 21.84 15.95
N SER A 11 -32.45 22.79 16.45
CA SER A 11 -32.15 24.06 15.79
C SER A 11 -30.98 23.90 14.84
N LEU A 12 -31.20 24.15 13.54
CA LEU A 12 -30.15 24.18 12.50
C LEU A 12 -29.24 25.41 12.66
N PRO A 13 -27.93 25.31 12.34
CA PRO A 13 -27.01 26.44 12.35
C PRO A 13 -27.17 27.35 11.12
N PRO A 14 -26.87 28.66 11.22
CA PRO A 14 -26.99 29.60 10.10
C PRO A 14 -25.84 29.47 9.08
N VAL A 15 -26.21 29.51 7.80
CA VAL A 15 -25.31 29.52 6.63
C VAL A 15 -24.82 30.93 6.33
N ARG A 16 -23.50 31.15 6.19
CA ARG A 16 -22.91 32.33 5.50
C ARG A 16 -21.40 32.17 5.18
N PRO A 17 -20.82 32.98 4.27
CA PRO A 17 -20.77 32.75 2.83
C PRO A 17 -19.34 32.53 2.29
N SER A 18 -19.23 31.95 1.09
CA SER A 18 -17.97 31.70 0.37
C SER A 18 -17.28 32.98 -0.11
N PRO A 19 -15.94 33.11 -0.05
CA PRO A 19 -15.22 34.23 -0.64
C PRO A 19 -15.00 34.03 -2.15
N THR A 20 -15.75 34.79 -2.96
CA THR A 20 -15.54 34.95 -4.40
C THR A 20 -14.23 35.69 -4.66
N LYS A 21 -13.24 35.03 -5.28
CA LYS A 21 -12.08 35.69 -5.89
C LYS A 21 -12.24 35.66 -7.40
N THR A 22 -12.74 36.77 -7.95
CA THR A 22 -12.69 37.09 -9.38
C THR A 22 -11.34 37.73 -9.69
N PRO A 23 -10.52 37.22 -10.62
CA PRO A 23 -9.46 38.03 -11.20
C PRO A 23 -10.02 38.82 -12.40
N SER A 24 -10.01 40.14 -12.28
CA SER A 24 -10.22 41.06 -13.39
C SER A 24 -9.03 40.99 -14.35
N PHE A 25 -9.22 40.41 -15.54
CA PHE A 25 -8.25 40.52 -16.63
C PHE A 25 -8.51 41.82 -17.40
N GLN A 26 -7.68 42.83 -17.14
CA GLN A 26 -7.61 44.05 -17.93
C GLN A 26 -6.65 43.81 -19.11
N ARG A 27 -7.18 43.85 -20.33
CA ARG A 27 -6.43 43.68 -21.59
C ARG A 27 -5.89 45.03 -22.02
N THR A 28 -4.59 45.26 -21.85
CA THR A 28 -3.88 46.35 -22.52
C THR A 28 -2.97 45.77 -23.59
N ALA A 29 -3.31 46.08 -24.85
CA ALA A 29 -2.46 45.85 -26.00
C ALA A 29 -1.42 46.96 -26.09
N SER A 30 -0.15 46.58 -26.22
CA SER A 30 0.90 47.47 -26.73
C SER A 30 1.95 46.64 -27.45
N SER A 31 2.12 46.96 -28.72
CA SER A 31 3.00 46.35 -29.70
C SER A 31 4.47 46.75 -29.52
N SER A 32 5.33 45.85 -30.02
CA SER A 32 6.71 46.03 -30.51
C SER A 32 7.83 46.40 -29.52
N SER A 33 8.78 45.49 -29.32
CA SER A 33 10.11 45.58 -29.95
C SER A 33 10.97 44.37 -29.59
N VAL A 34 11.78 43.96 -30.56
CA VAL A 34 12.67 42.81 -30.55
C VAL A 34 13.82 43.05 -29.57
N SER A 35 14.06 42.11 -28.67
CA SER A 35 15.40 41.89 -28.10
C SER A 35 15.63 40.38 -27.93
N ASN A 36 16.45 39.82 -28.82
CA ASN A 36 17.05 38.50 -28.63
C ASN A 36 18.06 38.61 -27.49
N ALA A 37 17.63 38.28 -26.27
CA ALA A 37 18.51 38.06 -25.14
C ALA A 37 18.32 36.61 -24.67
N ALA A 38 19.40 35.85 -24.75
CA ALA A 38 19.46 34.44 -24.39
C ALA A 38 19.06 34.22 -22.91
N SER A 39 17.82 33.79 -22.67
CA SER A 39 17.48 33.14 -21.40
C SER A 39 17.81 31.66 -21.53
N LYS A 40 19.02 31.29 -21.10
CA LYS A 40 19.37 29.89 -20.81
C LYS A 40 18.38 29.44 -19.74
N ALA A 41 17.31 28.75 -20.15
CA ALA A 41 16.35 28.17 -19.24
C ALA A 41 17.07 27.08 -18.44
N THR A 42 17.61 27.46 -17.28
CA THR A 42 18.06 26.51 -16.27
C THR A 42 16.80 25.76 -15.85
N LYS A 43 16.52 24.62 -16.50
CA LYS A 43 15.52 23.67 -16.05
C LYS A 43 15.88 23.36 -14.60
N ARG A 44 15.18 23.96 -13.64
CA ARG A 44 15.32 23.58 -12.24
C ARG A 44 15.04 22.09 -12.19
N ALA A 45 16.06 21.31 -11.84
CA ALA A 45 15.90 19.90 -11.60
C ALA A 45 14.80 19.75 -10.56
N ARG A 46 13.66 19.18 -10.97
CA ARG A 46 12.60 18.83 -10.04
C ARG A 46 13.22 17.83 -9.06
N SER A 47 13.21 18.16 -7.77
CA SER A 47 13.67 17.26 -6.72
C SER A 47 12.97 15.92 -6.90
N SER A 48 13.71 14.91 -7.34
CA SER A 48 13.15 13.57 -7.52
C SER A 48 12.91 13.00 -6.12
N SER A 49 11.64 12.75 -5.77
CA SER A 49 11.32 12.04 -4.54
C SER A 49 11.84 10.61 -4.69
N ILE A 50 12.87 10.25 -3.94
CA ILE A 50 13.44 8.90 -3.97
C ILE A 50 12.42 7.87 -3.45
N VAL A 51 11.45 8.31 -2.64
CA VAL A 51 10.39 7.48 -2.06
C VAL A 51 9.05 8.17 -2.31
N SER A 52 8.13 7.51 -2.99
CA SER A 52 6.71 7.89 -3.01
C SER A 52 5.91 6.91 -2.15
N VAL A 53 5.02 7.46 -1.32
CA VAL A 53 4.05 6.67 -0.53
C VAL A 53 2.74 6.73 -1.29
N GLN A 54 2.28 5.57 -1.75
CA GLN A 54 0.97 5.42 -2.35
C GLN A 54 0.01 4.77 -1.35
N GLU A 55 -1.09 5.44 -1.07
CA GLU A 55 -2.23 4.87 -0.36
C GLU A 55 -3.08 4.08 -1.36
N VAL A 56 -3.44 2.84 -1.01
CA VAL A 56 -4.40 2.05 -1.80
C VAL A 56 -5.81 2.53 -1.45
N PRO A 57 -6.53 3.21 -2.36
CA PRO A 57 -7.86 3.76 -2.06
C PRO A 57 -8.85 2.65 -1.71
N GLU A 58 -9.78 2.95 -0.81
CA GLU A 58 -10.96 2.13 -0.56
C GLU A 58 -12.17 2.80 -1.22
N THR A 59 -12.71 2.20 -2.28
CA THR A 59 -13.95 2.64 -2.90
C THR A 59 -15.14 2.04 -2.15
N TYR A 60 -16.26 2.75 -2.07
CA TYR A 60 -17.48 2.24 -1.45
C TYR A 60 -17.93 0.90 -2.09
N ASP A 61 -17.90 0.81 -3.41
CA ASP A 61 -18.24 -0.42 -4.13
C ASP A 61 -17.31 -1.58 -3.75
N ASP A 62 -16.00 -1.32 -3.59
CA ASP A 62 -15.04 -2.34 -3.15
C ASP A 62 -15.40 -2.88 -1.76
N THR A 63 -15.86 -2.01 -0.85
CA THR A 63 -16.26 -2.45 0.50
C THR A 63 -17.53 -3.31 0.48
N LEU A 64 -18.47 -2.97 -0.40
CA LEU A 64 -19.69 -3.76 -0.58
C LEU A 64 -19.38 -5.12 -1.21
N ASP A 65 -18.55 -5.15 -2.24
CA ASP A 65 -18.12 -6.38 -2.90
C ASP A 65 -17.36 -7.30 -1.92
N GLN A 66 -16.44 -6.75 -1.12
CA GLN A 66 -15.74 -7.52 -0.08
C GLN A 66 -16.67 -8.04 1.02
N ALA A 67 -17.75 -7.31 1.33
CA ALA A 67 -18.74 -7.77 2.30
C ALA A 67 -19.67 -8.85 1.72
N ALA A 68 -19.89 -8.84 0.40
CA ALA A 68 -20.74 -9.80 -0.29
C ALA A 68 -20.01 -11.10 -0.66
N LEU A 69 -18.70 -11.05 -0.89
CA LEU A 69 -17.88 -12.16 -1.35
C LEU A 69 -17.12 -12.84 -0.22
N THR A 70 -17.12 -14.17 -0.20
CA THR A 70 -16.32 -14.96 0.75
C THR A 70 -14.88 -15.08 0.27
N ASN A 71 -13.92 -14.54 1.03
CA ASN A 71 -12.51 -14.60 0.69
C ASN A 71 -11.83 -15.88 1.20
N VAL A 72 -11.91 -16.96 0.42
CA VAL A 72 -11.26 -18.25 0.72
C VAL A 72 -9.73 -18.14 0.78
N ASN A 73 -9.13 -17.21 0.02
CA ASN A 73 -7.69 -16.97 -0.01
C ASN A 73 -7.14 -16.49 1.35
N ALA A 74 -7.95 -15.84 2.17
CA ALA A 74 -7.57 -15.40 3.52
C ALA A 74 -8.19 -16.27 4.64
N GLU A 75 -9.30 -16.95 4.36
CA GLU A 75 -10.03 -17.76 5.34
C GLU A 75 -9.17 -18.87 5.95
N TRP A 76 -8.29 -19.50 5.17
CA TRP A 76 -7.49 -20.63 5.64
C TRP A 76 -6.59 -20.29 6.84
N VAL A 77 -6.21 -19.02 6.98
CA VAL A 77 -5.36 -18.51 8.08
C VAL A 77 -6.07 -18.64 9.43
N ASN A 78 -7.40 -18.73 9.47
CA ASN A 78 -8.16 -18.91 10.70
C ASN A 78 -8.22 -20.38 11.18
N TYR A 79 -7.79 -21.35 10.38
CA TYR A 79 -7.76 -22.75 10.82
C TYR A 79 -6.59 -23.02 11.77
N LYS A 80 -6.84 -23.77 12.85
CA LYS A 80 -5.79 -24.16 13.82
C LYS A 80 -4.64 -24.95 13.19
N GLY A 81 -4.93 -25.74 12.16
CA GLY A 81 -3.89 -26.45 11.39
C GLY A 81 -2.94 -25.49 10.67
N ALA A 82 -3.47 -24.38 10.16
CA ALA A 82 -2.66 -23.31 9.56
C ALA A 82 -1.78 -22.60 10.59
N TRP A 83 -2.10 -22.64 11.88
CA TRP A 83 -1.24 -22.08 12.93
C TRP A 83 -0.12 -23.06 13.29
N LEU A 84 -0.46 -24.33 13.39
CA LEU A 84 0.47 -25.41 13.72
C LEU A 84 1.55 -25.57 12.65
N ILE A 85 1.22 -25.40 11.37
CA ILE A 85 2.19 -25.59 10.28
C ILE A 85 3.40 -24.66 10.41
N HIS A 86 3.25 -23.44 10.95
CA HIS A 86 4.39 -22.55 11.20
C HIS A 86 5.40 -23.18 12.16
N VAL A 87 4.91 -23.76 13.26
CA VAL A 87 5.76 -24.43 14.26
C VAL A 87 6.45 -25.64 13.63
N VAL A 88 5.70 -26.44 12.87
CA VAL A 88 6.24 -27.62 12.17
C VAL A 88 7.33 -27.23 11.18
N LEU A 89 7.11 -26.19 10.36
CA LEU A 89 8.09 -25.72 9.38
C LEU A 89 9.34 -25.14 10.02
N ILE A 90 9.20 -24.42 11.14
CA ILE A 90 10.35 -23.93 11.93
C ILE A 90 11.17 -25.11 12.45
N MET A 91 10.53 -26.08 13.11
CA MET A 91 11.20 -27.26 13.64
C MET A 91 11.88 -28.09 12.54
N LEU A 92 11.20 -28.26 11.40
CA LEU A 92 11.76 -28.93 10.24
C LEU A 92 12.98 -28.18 9.71
N GLY A 93 12.91 -26.85 9.58
CA GLY A 93 14.04 -26.03 9.14
C GLY A 93 15.25 -26.15 10.06
N ILE A 94 15.05 -26.19 11.37
CA ILE A 94 16.11 -26.44 12.36
C ILE A 94 16.74 -27.81 12.13
N VAL A 95 15.94 -28.88 12.10
CA VAL A 95 16.44 -30.25 11.92
C VAL A 95 17.22 -30.39 10.61
N LEU A 96 16.70 -29.85 9.52
CA LEU A 96 17.39 -29.92 8.22
C LEU A 96 18.76 -29.23 8.26
N LEU A 97 18.86 -28.05 8.89
CA LEU A 97 20.13 -27.32 8.98
C LEU A 97 21.13 -27.97 9.95
N GLU A 98 20.66 -28.55 11.06
CA GLU A 98 21.54 -29.26 12.00
C GLU A 98 22.14 -30.55 11.42
N THR A 99 21.49 -31.16 10.43
CA THR A 99 22.07 -32.32 9.73
C THR A 99 23.23 -31.97 8.79
N VAL A 100 23.41 -30.69 8.46
CA VAL A 100 24.48 -30.25 7.56
C VAL A 100 25.79 -30.05 8.32
N PRO A 101 26.85 -30.80 7.99
CA PRO A 101 28.14 -30.67 8.67
C PRO A 101 28.75 -29.28 8.41
N GLY A 102 29.24 -28.64 9.47
CA GLY A 102 29.90 -27.34 9.39
C GLY A 102 28.99 -26.14 9.65
N ILE A 103 27.67 -26.33 9.75
CA ILE A 103 26.77 -25.28 10.24
C ILE A 103 26.80 -25.27 11.77
N THR A 104 27.17 -24.13 12.35
CA THR A 104 27.12 -23.95 13.81
C THR A 104 25.70 -23.68 14.28
N GLN A 105 25.42 -24.01 15.54
CA GLN A 105 24.11 -23.76 16.13
C GLN A 105 23.67 -22.28 16.00
N ASP A 106 24.58 -21.33 16.24
CA ASP A 106 24.30 -19.90 16.09
C ASP A 106 23.84 -19.54 14.66
N LEU A 107 24.45 -20.17 13.64
CA LEU A 107 24.07 -19.97 12.24
C LEU A 107 22.72 -20.62 11.92
N THR A 108 22.46 -21.83 12.41
CA THR A 108 21.15 -22.50 12.23
C THR A 108 20.01 -21.61 12.71
N TRP A 109 20.09 -21.12 13.95
CA TRP A 109 19.03 -20.27 14.51
C TRP A 109 18.86 -18.95 13.76
N THR A 110 19.96 -18.33 13.34
CA THR A 110 19.93 -17.10 12.54
C THR A 110 19.29 -17.35 11.16
N ILE A 111 19.69 -18.41 10.46
CA ILE A 111 19.14 -18.76 9.15
C ILE A 111 17.63 -19.07 9.25
N VAL A 112 17.22 -19.83 10.26
CA VAL A 112 15.80 -20.14 10.49
C VAL A 112 15.00 -18.88 10.80
N ASN A 113 15.50 -18.00 11.67
CA ASN A 113 14.83 -16.76 12.01
C ASN A 113 14.67 -15.85 10.77
N LEU A 114 15.75 -15.62 10.03
CA LEU A 114 15.72 -14.79 8.81
C LEU A 114 14.89 -15.42 7.69
N GLY A 115 15.00 -16.72 7.48
CA GLY A 115 14.25 -17.46 6.49
C GLY A 115 12.75 -17.39 6.77
N TYR A 116 12.35 -17.64 8.02
CA TYR A 116 10.96 -17.52 8.45
C TYR A 116 10.41 -16.10 8.24
N LEU A 117 11.15 -15.07 8.66
CA LEU A 117 10.76 -13.66 8.47
C LEU A 117 10.61 -13.31 6.99
N SER A 118 11.54 -13.74 6.15
CA SER A 118 11.56 -13.45 4.71
C SER A 118 10.40 -14.13 3.99
N VAL A 119 10.21 -15.43 4.22
CA VAL A 119 9.10 -16.19 3.62
C VAL A 119 7.75 -15.66 4.09
N SER A 120 7.61 -15.37 5.40
CA SER A 120 6.40 -14.78 5.95
C SER A 120 6.11 -13.40 5.35
N TYR A 121 7.14 -12.57 5.17
CA TYR A 121 6.99 -11.27 4.51
C TYR A 121 6.49 -11.42 3.08
N ILE A 122 7.09 -12.34 2.30
CA ILE A 122 6.69 -12.56 0.92
C ILE A 122 5.21 -12.95 0.84
N ILE A 123 4.81 -13.97 1.60
CA ILE A 123 3.45 -14.51 1.56
C ILE A 123 2.42 -13.49 2.03
N PHE A 124 2.67 -12.81 3.15
CA PHE A 124 1.65 -11.96 3.78
C PHE A 124 1.67 -10.50 3.33
N HIS A 125 2.81 -9.97 2.88
CA HIS A 125 2.98 -8.53 2.65
C HIS A 125 3.54 -8.15 1.27
N TYR A 126 4.09 -9.11 0.51
CA TYR A 126 4.56 -8.84 -0.86
C TYR A 126 3.56 -9.31 -1.91
N VAL A 127 3.03 -10.53 -1.77
CA VAL A 127 2.03 -11.06 -2.69
C VAL A 127 0.70 -10.33 -2.50
N THR A 128 0.17 -9.77 -3.60
CA THR A 128 -1.14 -9.11 -3.66
C THR A 128 -2.13 -9.92 -4.50
N GLY A 129 -3.42 -9.67 -4.31
CA GLY A 129 -4.48 -10.34 -5.05
C GLY A 129 -4.84 -11.73 -4.54
N VAL A 130 -5.57 -12.47 -5.37
CA VAL A 130 -6.01 -13.85 -5.11
C VAL A 130 -5.42 -14.78 -6.17
N PRO A 131 -4.22 -15.34 -5.96
CA PRO A 131 -3.45 -16.02 -7.01
C PRO A 131 -4.15 -17.26 -7.63
N PHE A 132 -5.13 -17.83 -6.92
CA PHE A 132 -5.84 -19.05 -7.35
C PHE A 132 -7.32 -18.83 -7.68
N ASP A 133 -7.85 -17.60 -7.55
CA ASP A 133 -9.26 -17.30 -7.78
C ASP A 133 -9.44 -15.96 -8.53
N MET A 134 -8.82 -15.87 -9.70
CA MET A 134 -8.87 -14.68 -10.56
C MET A 134 -10.23 -14.49 -11.25
N THR A 135 -11.13 -15.48 -11.18
CA THR A 135 -12.38 -15.51 -11.95
C THR A 135 -13.62 -15.11 -11.15
N ASN A 136 -13.60 -15.18 -9.81
CA ASN A 136 -14.81 -15.00 -8.99
C ASN A 136 -14.81 -13.78 -8.05
N ASN A 137 -13.79 -12.91 -8.11
CA ASN A 137 -13.58 -11.87 -7.09
C ASN A 137 -13.59 -10.41 -7.59
N SER A 138 -14.20 -10.15 -8.77
CA SER A 138 -14.35 -8.81 -9.41
C SER A 138 -13.09 -7.91 -9.51
N GLY A 139 -11.90 -8.42 -9.16
CA GLY A 139 -10.67 -7.65 -9.03
C GLY A 139 -10.54 -6.88 -7.69
N VAL A 140 -11.48 -7.05 -6.76
CA VAL A 140 -11.57 -6.23 -5.54
C VAL A 140 -10.37 -6.40 -4.59
N TYR A 141 -9.65 -7.52 -4.72
CA TYR A 141 -8.50 -7.85 -3.88
C TYR A 141 -7.15 -7.62 -4.56
N ASP A 142 -7.11 -7.22 -5.84
CA ASP A 142 -5.88 -7.20 -6.68
C ASP A 142 -4.75 -6.34 -6.08
N ASN A 143 -5.13 -5.28 -5.38
CA ASN A 143 -4.19 -4.35 -4.75
C ASN A 143 -3.93 -4.63 -3.26
N LEU A 144 -4.58 -5.66 -2.69
CA LEU A 144 -4.52 -6.01 -1.28
C LEU A 144 -3.57 -7.18 -1.06
N THR A 145 -2.68 -7.04 -0.08
CA THR A 145 -1.85 -8.15 0.38
C THR A 145 -2.70 -9.14 1.16
N LEU A 146 -2.22 -10.38 1.27
CA LEU A 146 -2.92 -11.39 2.08
C LEU A 146 -3.12 -10.90 3.54
N TRP A 147 -2.18 -10.14 4.12
CA TRP A 147 -2.34 -9.56 5.45
C TRP A 147 -3.52 -8.60 5.56
N GLU A 148 -3.73 -7.77 4.54
CA GLU A 148 -4.84 -6.83 4.46
C GLU A 148 -6.17 -7.54 4.23
N GLN A 149 -6.14 -8.69 3.55
CA GLN A 149 -7.32 -9.52 3.29
C GLN A 149 -7.81 -10.29 4.52
N ILE A 150 -6.94 -10.68 5.45
CA ILE A 150 -7.32 -11.44 6.66
C ILE A 150 -8.37 -10.68 7.47
N ASP A 151 -9.45 -11.40 7.79
CA ASP A 151 -10.59 -10.94 8.58
C ASP A 151 -11.18 -9.63 8.06
N SER A 152 -11.29 -9.49 6.74
CA SER A 152 -11.80 -8.29 6.06
C SER A 152 -11.07 -7.01 6.48
N GLY A 153 -9.75 -7.10 6.67
CA GLY A 153 -8.91 -5.98 7.09
C GLY A 153 -8.96 -5.67 8.59
N ALA A 154 -9.79 -6.35 9.38
CA ALA A 154 -9.89 -6.13 10.82
C ALA A 154 -8.53 -6.28 11.50
N GLN A 155 -8.18 -5.34 12.37
CA GLN A 155 -6.93 -5.35 13.12
C GLN A 155 -7.09 -6.14 14.42
N TYR A 156 -5.97 -6.61 14.99
CA TYR A 156 -5.94 -7.28 16.29
C TYR A 156 -6.82 -8.53 16.45
N THR A 157 -7.13 -9.20 15.35
CA THR A 157 -7.84 -10.48 15.36
C THR A 157 -6.97 -11.60 15.92
N PRO A 158 -7.55 -12.74 16.36
CA PRO A 158 -6.78 -13.86 16.89
C PRO A 158 -5.70 -14.36 15.91
N ALA A 159 -6.04 -14.47 14.62
CA ALA A 159 -5.09 -14.87 13.58
C ALA A 159 -3.93 -13.88 13.44
N LYS A 160 -4.22 -12.57 13.32
CA LYS A 160 -3.17 -11.54 13.22
C LYS A 160 -2.31 -11.47 14.48
N LYS A 161 -2.90 -11.63 15.66
CA LYS A 161 -2.15 -11.71 16.93
C LYS A 161 -1.21 -12.91 16.94
N TRP A 162 -1.69 -14.09 16.54
CA TRP A 162 -0.87 -15.30 16.44
C TRP A 162 0.30 -15.10 15.47
N LEU A 163 0.02 -14.68 14.23
CA LEU A 163 1.03 -14.44 13.18
C LEU A 163 2.03 -13.33 13.54
N THR A 164 1.65 -12.37 14.38
CA THR A 164 2.56 -11.35 14.91
C THR A 164 3.40 -11.89 16.07
N SER A 165 2.82 -12.74 16.92
CA SER A 165 3.51 -13.30 18.09
C SER A 165 4.59 -14.31 17.71
N LEU A 166 4.37 -15.13 16.68
CA LEU A 166 5.30 -16.16 16.23
C LEU A 166 6.72 -15.64 15.93
N PRO A 167 6.93 -14.62 15.08
CA PRO A 167 8.27 -14.10 14.81
C PRO A 167 8.94 -13.50 16.06
N ILE A 168 8.16 -12.96 17.01
CA ILE A 168 8.69 -12.44 18.27
C ILE A 168 9.22 -13.59 19.14
N VAL A 169 8.42 -14.65 19.31
CA VAL A 169 8.84 -15.84 20.09
C VAL A 169 10.04 -16.51 19.43
N LEU A 170 10.02 -16.68 18.11
CA LEU A 170 11.13 -17.27 17.36
C LEU A 170 12.41 -16.45 17.54
N PHE A 171 12.33 -15.12 17.46
CA PHE A 171 13.45 -14.24 17.73
C PHE A 171 13.99 -14.39 19.16
N LEU A 172 13.12 -14.41 20.17
CA LEU A 172 13.56 -14.57 21.57
C LEU A 172 14.29 -15.90 21.80
N VAL A 173 13.76 -16.98 21.24
CA VAL A 173 14.41 -18.30 21.31
C VAL A 173 15.72 -18.30 20.51
N SER A 174 15.71 -17.75 19.30
CA SER A 174 16.90 -17.63 18.45
C SER A 174 18.01 -16.83 19.14
N THR A 175 17.69 -15.69 19.74
CA THR A 175 18.70 -14.83 20.41
C THR A 175 19.35 -15.52 21.60
N HIS A 176 18.59 -16.30 22.36
CA HIS A 176 19.12 -17.15 23.42
C HIS A 176 20.16 -18.16 22.86
N TYR A 177 19.81 -18.89 21.80
CA TYR A 177 20.70 -19.91 21.23
C TYR A 177 21.88 -19.33 20.44
N THR A 178 21.77 -18.12 19.87
CA THR A 178 22.89 -17.43 19.20
C THR A 178 23.92 -16.84 20.18
N ARG A 179 23.70 -16.98 21.50
CA ARG A 179 24.55 -16.43 22.56
C ARG A 179 24.76 -14.93 22.35
N TYR A 180 23.67 -14.16 22.46
CA TYR A 180 23.65 -12.73 22.16
C TYR A 180 24.79 -11.92 22.83
N ASP A 181 25.26 -12.33 24.01
CA ASP A 181 26.40 -11.73 24.71
C ASP A 181 27.75 -11.91 23.97
N SER A 182 27.94 -13.05 23.31
CA SER A 182 29.16 -13.38 22.58
C SER A 182 29.13 -12.91 21.12
N HIS A 183 27.94 -12.80 20.53
CA HIS A 183 27.74 -12.42 19.12
C HIS A 183 26.75 -11.25 18.97
N PRO A 184 27.12 -10.03 19.40
CA PRO A 184 26.22 -8.87 19.34
C PRO A 184 25.80 -8.49 17.91
N TRP A 185 26.60 -8.87 16.90
CA TRP A 185 26.27 -8.63 15.49
C TRP A 185 25.10 -9.51 15.01
N LEU A 186 25.03 -10.79 15.43
CA LEU A 186 23.90 -11.69 15.12
C LEU A 186 22.63 -11.22 15.80
N PHE A 187 22.74 -10.77 17.07
CA PHE A 187 21.61 -10.19 17.79
C PHE A 187 21.06 -8.97 17.04
N THR A 188 21.93 -8.02 16.67
CA THR A 188 21.53 -6.80 15.97
C THR A 188 20.86 -7.12 14.64
N LEU A 189 21.44 -8.03 13.86
CA LEU A 189 20.89 -8.46 12.58
C LEU A 189 19.48 -9.05 12.77
N ASN A 190 19.32 -10.02 13.68
CA ASN A 190 18.04 -10.66 13.94
C ASN A 190 16.99 -9.68 14.48
N LEU A 191 17.40 -8.70 15.29
CA LEU A 191 16.51 -7.68 15.85
C LEU A 191 16.03 -6.71 14.76
N VAL A 192 16.94 -6.22 13.92
CA VAL A 192 16.60 -5.34 12.80
C VAL A 192 15.67 -6.06 11.83
N ALA A 193 15.94 -7.33 11.51
CA ALA A 193 15.06 -8.14 10.69
C ALA A 193 13.68 -8.31 11.33
N LEU A 194 13.60 -8.62 12.63
CA LEU A 194 12.32 -8.71 13.35
C LEU A 194 11.54 -7.39 13.23
N VAL A 195 12.17 -6.26 13.52
CA VAL A 195 11.51 -4.95 13.51
C VAL A 195 11.05 -4.57 12.11
N LEU A 196 11.96 -4.59 11.13
CA LEU A 196 11.69 -4.05 9.79
C LEU A 196 10.89 -5.01 8.90
N VAL A 197 11.19 -6.31 8.96
CA VAL A 197 10.56 -7.33 8.10
C VAL A 197 9.42 -8.04 8.84
N GLY A 198 9.62 -8.32 10.13
CA GLY A 198 8.67 -9.08 10.93
C GLY A 198 7.50 -8.28 11.48
N LEU A 199 7.72 -7.05 11.93
CA LEU A 199 6.73 -6.28 12.70
C LEU A 199 6.21 -5.05 11.99
N ALA A 200 7.09 -4.22 11.42
CA ALA A 200 6.71 -2.98 10.74
C ALA A 200 5.53 -3.17 9.77
N PRO A 201 5.55 -4.12 8.81
CA PRO A 201 4.45 -4.22 7.84
C PRO A 201 3.14 -4.76 8.45
N LYS A 202 3.17 -5.31 9.67
CA LYS A 202 1.99 -5.78 10.41
C LYS A 202 1.30 -4.68 11.22
N LEU A 203 1.96 -3.55 11.44
CA LEU A 203 1.40 -2.47 12.25
C LEU A 203 0.28 -1.74 11.50
N PRO A 204 -0.80 -1.30 12.19
CA PRO A 204 -1.89 -0.56 11.56
C PRO A 204 -1.44 0.71 10.84
N VAL A 205 -0.35 1.34 11.29
CA VAL A 205 0.20 2.56 10.67
C VAL A 205 0.71 2.35 9.25
N PHE A 206 1.06 1.12 8.87
CA PHE A 206 1.51 0.77 7.51
C PHE A 206 0.44 0.08 6.68
N HIS A 207 -0.80 0.02 7.19
CA HIS A 207 -1.91 -0.62 6.49
C HIS A 207 -2.19 0.10 5.16
N ARG A 208 -2.24 -0.64 4.05
CA ARG A 208 -2.49 -0.13 2.69
C ARG A 208 -1.49 0.94 2.20
N LEU A 209 -0.34 1.06 2.86
CA LEU A 209 0.74 1.91 2.40
C LEU A 209 1.71 1.11 1.54
N ARG A 210 2.05 1.66 0.37
CA ARG A 210 3.07 1.11 -0.53
C ARG A 210 4.19 2.12 -0.72
N PHE A 211 5.41 1.72 -0.41
CA PHE A 211 6.61 2.52 -0.66
C PHE A 211 7.14 2.18 -2.04
N LYS A 212 7.14 3.14 -2.96
CA LYS A 212 7.77 3.01 -4.27
C LYS A 212 9.07 3.80 -4.26
N PHE A 213 10.15 3.13 -4.63
CA PHE A 213 11.47 3.74 -4.74
C PHE A 213 11.75 4.06 -6.20
N PHE A 214 12.30 5.26 -6.45
CA PHE A 214 12.59 5.74 -7.80
C PHE A 214 11.35 5.82 -8.69
N ASP A 215 10.28 6.42 -8.17
CA ASP A 215 9.13 6.81 -8.99
C ASP A 215 9.62 7.91 -9.96
N ALA A 216 10.04 7.48 -11.13
CA ALA A 216 10.69 8.30 -12.14
C ALA A 216 9.66 9.16 -12.86
N GLY A 217 8.80 9.87 -12.12
CA GLY A 217 7.75 10.74 -12.66
C GLY A 217 7.10 10.12 -13.88
N ASP A 218 6.62 8.88 -13.76
CA ASP A 218 5.81 8.32 -14.83
C ASP A 218 4.62 9.26 -14.96
N GLN A 219 4.42 9.76 -16.17
CA GLN A 219 3.50 10.84 -16.44
C GLN A 219 2.13 10.42 -15.92
N GLY A 220 1.76 10.94 -14.75
CA GLY A 220 0.40 10.86 -14.28
C GLY A 220 -0.46 11.34 -15.43
N HIS A 221 -1.37 10.48 -15.88
CA HIS A 221 -2.50 10.88 -16.69
C HIS A 221 -3.05 12.16 -16.09
N THR A 222 -2.71 13.30 -16.67
CA THR A 222 -3.55 14.46 -16.57
C THR A 222 -4.89 13.98 -17.11
N PRO A 223 -6.02 14.13 -16.39
CA PRO A 223 -7.29 14.14 -17.07
C PRO A 223 -7.16 15.26 -18.10
N ASP A 224 -7.00 14.88 -19.35
CA ASP A 224 -6.95 15.82 -20.45
C ASP A 224 -8.25 16.60 -20.33
N VAL A 225 -8.17 17.88 -19.96
CA VAL A 225 -9.34 18.75 -20.02
C VAL A 225 -9.68 18.76 -21.48
N SER A 226 -10.70 17.99 -21.87
CA SER A 226 -11.17 17.88 -23.23
C SER A 226 -11.61 19.26 -23.67
N ALA A 227 -10.69 20.05 -24.21
CA ALA A 227 -11.02 21.26 -24.90
C ALA A 227 -11.87 20.84 -26.10
N PRO A 228 -13.06 21.42 -26.31
CA PRO A 228 -13.86 21.10 -27.48
C PRO A 228 -13.03 21.41 -28.74
N PRO A 229 -13.09 20.56 -29.78
CA PRO A 229 -12.33 20.78 -31.00
C PRO A 229 -12.72 22.15 -31.58
N THR A 230 -11.73 23.03 -31.72
CA THR A 230 -11.87 24.30 -32.44
C THR A 230 -12.32 23.98 -33.86
N PRO A 231 -13.41 24.57 -34.38
CA PRO A 231 -13.82 24.37 -35.76
C PRO A 231 -12.71 24.88 -36.69
N SER A 232 -12.21 24.03 -37.57
CA SER A 232 -11.40 24.46 -38.70
C SER A 232 -12.33 25.13 -39.71
N ASP A 233 -12.07 26.41 -40.01
CA ASP A 233 -12.77 27.13 -41.08
C ASP A 233 -12.62 26.37 -42.41
N GLU A 234 -13.71 25.73 -42.85
CA GLU A 234 -13.80 25.20 -44.21
C GLU A 234 -13.76 26.36 -45.20
N LYS A 235 -12.75 26.36 -46.07
CA LYS A 235 -12.72 27.26 -47.23
C LYS A 235 -13.90 26.91 -48.15
N PRO A 236 -14.70 27.88 -48.60
CA PRO A 236 -15.80 27.60 -49.51
C PRO A 236 -15.25 27.18 -50.88
N LEU A 237 -15.64 25.98 -51.33
CA LEU A 237 -15.40 25.52 -52.71
C LEU A 237 -16.28 26.34 -53.66
N ALA A 238 -15.66 27.31 -54.33
CA ALA A 238 -16.29 28.02 -55.42
C ALA A 238 -16.49 27.09 -56.63
N ASN A 239 -17.76 26.88 -56.98
CA ASN A 239 -18.30 26.52 -58.29
C ASN A 239 -17.30 26.31 -59.44
N ARG A 240 -17.28 25.10 -59.99
CA ARG A 240 -17.23 24.91 -61.45
C ARG A 240 -18.12 23.73 -61.87
N TYR A 241 -19.34 24.06 -62.28
CA TYR A 241 -20.02 23.33 -63.35
C TYR A 241 -19.31 23.68 -64.68
N ILE A 242 -19.19 22.71 -65.59
CA ILE A 242 -19.75 22.73 -66.96
C ILE A 242 -19.07 21.62 -67.80
N SER A 243 -19.96 20.83 -68.41
CA SER A 243 -19.87 19.95 -69.61
C SER A 243 -18.81 18.87 -69.68
#